data_AF-A0A1Y3TBV8-F1
#
_entry.id   AF-A0A1Y3TBV8-F1
#
_cell.length_a   1.000
_cell.length_b   1.000
_cell.length_c   1.000
_cell.angle_alpha   90.00
_cell.angle_beta   90.00
_cell.angle_gamma   90.00
#
_symmetry.space_group_name_H-M   'P 1'
#
loop_
_entity.id
_entity.type
_entity.pdbx_description
1 polymer ?
#
loop_
_entity_poly.entity_id
_entity_poly.type
_entity_poly.pdbx_seq_one_letter_code
_entity_poly.pdbx_strand_id
1 'polypeptide(L)'
;MDMELEKYVKATKEIIWNAYSEIEAALMERDTALENLKVSGWKFSEDGISKERESIISKFNTDTQTAVANCRAAIQKQKDGYMKEVHDYYTPDGSKIDLNLMNLIKAGFQMSIDELIELIEKYSDNPTMLRVIEKYAAEQKMIGELNKKSADYAVAFMKARNAGKAEEKIFDTFVHLSCEGMRHPDEHYTMFQSRLDGYEEDAVLSLLKAKIYKDDATQQRIDQIEAEQLQKHNDVRKGKFWKPEITITRKTFESRKNPW
;
A
#
# COMPACT_ATOMS: atom_id res chain seq x y z
N MET A 1 13.92 -11.74 6.82
CA MET A 1 12.55 -11.74 7.39
C MET A 1 11.70 -10.87 6.46
N ASP A 2 10.82 -11.46 5.66
CA ASP A 2 9.89 -10.67 4.83
C ASP A 2 8.90 -10.00 5.79
N MET A 3 9.07 -8.71 6.05
CA MET A 3 8.02 -7.91 6.68
C MET A 3 6.76 -8.08 5.83
N GLU A 4 5.68 -8.59 6.42
CA GLU A 4 4.47 -8.97 5.67
C GLU A 4 3.64 -7.74 5.27
N LEU A 5 4.24 -6.63 4.80
CA LEU A 5 3.44 -5.48 4.37
C LEU A 5 2.45 -5.87 3.28
N GLU A 6 2.79 -6.82 2.41
CA GLU A 6 1.85 -7.35 1.41
C GLU A 6 0.55 -7.87 2.05
N LYS A 7 0.63 -8.51 3.22
CA LYS A 7 -0.56 -8.95 3.98
C LYS A 7 -1.34 -7.76 4.54
N TYR A 8 -0.66 -6.75 5.08
CA TYR A 8 -1.31 -5.55 5.58
C TYR A 8 -1.97 -4.73 4.46
N VAL A 9 -1.32 -4.63 3.30
CA VAL A 9 -1.85 -4.00 2.08
C VAL A 9 -3.09 -4.76 1.60
N LYS A 10 -3.04 -6.10 1.52
CA LYS A 10 -4.19 -6.95 1.15
C LYS A 10 -5.36 -6.78 2.12
N ALA A 11 -5.13 -6.89 3.42
CA ALA A 11 -6.17 -6.70 4.42
C ALA A 11 -6.77 -5.29 4.37
N THR A 12 -5.93 -4.27 4.16
CA THR A 12 -6.37 -2.88 4.00
C THR A 12 -7.18 -2.69 2.74
N LYS A 13 -6.80 -3.32 1.62
CA LYS A 13 -7.57 -3.33 0.38
C LYS A 13 -8.96 -3.94 0.58
N GLU A 14 -9.07 -5.07 1.28
CA GLU A 14 -10.35 -5.70 1.59
C GLU A 14 -11.25 -4.79 2.44
N ILE A 15 -10.68 -4.14 3.46
CA ILE A 15 -11.39 -3.13 4.27
C ILE A 15 -11.92 -2.01 3.39
N ILE A 16 -11.08 -1.48 2.50
CA ILE A 16 -11.45 -0.40 1.56
C ILE A 16 -12.56 -0.87 0.62
N TRP A 17 -12.42 -2.07 0.05
CA TRP A 17 -13.41 -2.67 -0.85
C TRP A 17 -14.77 -2.91 -0.19
N ASN A 18 -14.80 -3.30 1.08
CA ASN A 18 -16.04 -3.48 1.84
C ASN A 18 -16.76 -2.14 2.06
N ALA A 19 -16.03 -1.12 2.56
CA ALA A 19 -16.59 0.22 2.73
C ALA A 19 -17.05 0.82 1.39
N TYR A 20 -16.33 0.49 0.33
CA TYR A 20 -16.69 0.79 -1.03
C TYR A 20 -18.02 0.17 -1.45
N SER A 21 -18.24 -1.10 -1.14
CA SER A 21 -19.52 -1.78 -1.42
C SER A 21 -20.68 -1.19 -0.61
N GLU A 22 -20.44 -0.78 0.64
CA GLU A 22 -21.44 -0.11 1.49
C GLU A 22 -21.87 1.25 0.94
N ILE A 23 -20.91 2.07 0.49
CA ILE A 23 -21.20 3.37 -0.15
C ILE A 23 -21.99 3.18 -1.44
N GLU A 24 -21.63 2.17 -2.24
CA GLU A 24 -22.36 1.85 -3.48
C GLU A 24 -23.82 1.45 -3.18
N ALA A 25 -24.05 0.63 -2.15
CA ALA A 25 -25.40 0.25 -1.72
C ALA A 25 -26.22 1.47 -1.27
N ALA A 26 -25.62 2.37 -0.47
CA ALA A 26 -26.28 3.60 -0.03
C ALA A 26 -26.65 4.52 -1.20
N LEU A 27 -25.76 4.63 -2.21
CA LEU A 27 -26.02 5.37 -3.44
C LEU A 27 -27.22 4.79 -4.21
N MET A 28 -27.29 3.47 -4.38
CA MET A 28 -28.40 2.81 -5.07
C MET A 28 -29.73 3.00 -4.32
N GLU A 29 -29.72 2.92 -2.98
CA GLU A 29 -30.90 3.13 -2.17
C GLU A 29 -31.41 4.58 -2.30
N ARG A 30 -30.51 5.56 -2.22
CA ARG A 30 -30.82 6.97 -2.43
C ARG A 30 -31.45 7.22 -3.79
N ASP A 31 -30.83 6.72 -4.85
CA ASP A 31 -31.29 6.93 -6.23
C ASP A 31 -32.68 6.31 -6.45
N THR A 32 -32.89 5.09 -5.92
CA THR A 32 -34.19 4.41 -5.95
C THR A 32 -35.26 5.20 -5.20
N ALA A 33 -34.94 5.72 -4.01
CA ALA A 33 -35.86 6.50 -3.21
C ALA A 33 -36.22 7.83 -3.88
N LEU A 34 -35.24 8.52 -4.48
CA LEU A 34 -35.47 9.75 -5.24
C LEU A 34 -36.34 9.50 -6.47
N GLU A 35 -36.12 8.41 -7.20
CA GLU A 35 -36.94 8.07 -8.37
C GLU A 35 -38.39 7.74 -7.96
N ASN A 36 -38.58 6.97 -6.89
CA ASN A 36 -39.91 6.71 -6.33
C ASN A 36 -40.62 8.00 -5.91
N LEU A 37 -39.89 8.96 -5.33
CA LEU A 37 -40.42 10.27 -4.97
C LEU A 37 -40.83 11.07 -6.21
N LYS A 38 -40.10 10.98 -7.34
CA LYS A 38 -40.53 11.61 -8.60
C LYS A 38 -41.83 11.00 -9.14
N VAL A 39 -41.93 9.67 -9.14
CA VAL A 39 -43.08 8.95 -9.70
C VAL A 39 -44.34 9.10 -8.84
N SER A 40 -44.20 9.12 -7.52
CA SER A 40 -45.32 9.13 -6.57
C SER A 40 -45.50 10.45 -5.79
N GLY A 41 -44.64 11.45 -6.06
CA GLY A 41 -44.59 12.73 -5.37
C GLY A 41 -45.86 13.57 -5.50
N TRP A 42 -46.67 13.32 -6.55
CA TRP A 42 -47.97 13.96 -6.75
C TRP A 42 -48.96 13.73 -5.58
N LYS A 43 -48.70 12.74 -4.72
CA LYS A 43 -49.50 12.45 -3.52
C LYS A 43 -49.20 13.38 -2.33
N PHE A 44 -48.13 14.18 -2.41
CA PHE A 44 -47.67 15.05 -1.35
C PHE A 44 -47.90 16.52 -1.68
N SER A 45 -47.94 17.37 -0.65
CA SER A 45 -47.76 18.81 -0.84
C SER A 45 -46.31 19.11 -1.22
N GLU A 46 -46.05 20.30 -1.76
CA GLU A 46 -44.70 20.77 -2.09
C GLU A 46 -43.75 20.70 -0.86
N ASP A 47 -44.23 21.16 0.30
CA ASP A 47 -43.52 21.02 1.58
C ASP A 47 -43.26 19.55 1.97
N GLY A 48 -44.19 18.66 1.64
CA GLY A 48 -44.04 17.22 1.87
C GLY A 48 -42.96 16.59 0.99
N ILE A 49 -42.89 16.98 -0.29
CA ILE A 49 -41.84 16.54 -1.22
C ILE A 49 -40.47 17.02 -0.75
N SER A 50 -40.36 18.27 -0.28
CA SER A 50 -39.09 18.81 0.24
C SER A 50 -38.60 18.03 1.46
N LYS A 51 -39.49 17.78 2.44
CA LYS A 51 -39.15 17.01 3.65
C LYS A 51 -38.72 15.58 3.34
N GLU A 52 -39.41 14.91 2.42
CA GLU A 52 -39.06 13.54 2.02
C GLU A 52 -37.69 13.49 1.33
N ARG A 53 -37.43 14.45 0.42
CA ARG A 53 -36.12 14.59 -0.21
C ARG A 53 -35.00 14.81 0.82
N GLU A 54 -35.22 15.71 1.78
CA GLU A 54 -34.26 15.96 2.86
C GLU A 54 -34.00 14.72 3.71
N SER A 55 -35.05 13.95 4.02
CA SER A 55 -34.92 12.68 4.75
C SER A 55 -34.06 11.67 3.99
N ILE A 56 -34.31 11.49 2.68
CA ILE A 56 -33.53 10.60 1.81
C ILE A 56 -32.05 11.00 1.79
N ILE A 57 -31.77 12.30 1.61
CA ILE A 57 -30.39 12.82 1.58
C ILE A 57 -29.71 12.66 2.96
N SER A 58 -30.43 12.93 4.05
CA SER A 58 -29.92 12.80 5.43
C SER A 58 -29.54 11.35 5.75
N LYS A 59 -30.38 10.38 5.37
CA LYS A 59 -30.09 8.95 5.52
C LYS A 59 -28.83 8.57 4.75
N PHE A 60 -28.77 8.93 3.47
CA PHE A 60 -27.60 8.69 2.61
C PHE A 60 -26.29 9.23 3.22
N ASN A 61 -26.32 10.47 3.72
CA ASN A 61 -25.16 11.09 4.35
C ASN A 61 -24.74 10.35 5.63
N THR A 62 -25.71 9.88 6.43
CA THR A 62 -25.45 9.16 7.67
C THR A 62 -24.82 7.79 7.40
N ASP A 63 -25.38 7.03 6.46
CA ASP A 63 -24.90 5.69 6.09
C ASP A 63 -23.48 5.76 5.52
N THR A 64 -23.22 6.71 4.62
CA THR A 64 -21.89 6.92 4.03
C THR A 64 -20.86 7.42 5.04
N GLN A 65 -21.22 8.35 5.93
CA GLN A 65 -20.31 8.80 7.00
C GLN A 65 -19.94 7.65 7.94
N THR A 66 -20.89 6.77 8.26
CA THR A 66 -20.66 5.60 9.10
C THR A 66 -19.70 4.61 8.43
N ALA A 67 -19.94 4.28 7.15
CA ALA A 67 -19.06 3.41 6.37
C ALA A 67 -17.61 3.96 6.30
N VAL A 68 -17.47 5.26 6.04
CA VAL A 68 -16.15 5.93 6.00
C VAL A 68 -15.47 5.93 7.37
N ALA A 69 -16.20 6.17 8.45
CA ALA A 69 -15.65 6.15 9.81
C ALA A 69 -15.14 4.76 10.20
N ASN A 70 -15.94 3.71 9.93
CA ASN A 70 -15.58 2.32 10.18
C ASN A 70 -14.35 1.91 9.37
N CYS A 71 -14.32 2.27 8.09
CA CYS A 71 -13.19 2.04 7.22
C CYS A 71 -11.90 2.66 7.80
N ARG A 72 -11.93 3.95 8.13
CA ARG A 72 -10.77 4.66 8.69
C ARG A 72 -10.26 4.00 9.97
N ALA A 73 -11.15 3.61 10.88
CA ALA A 73 -10.77 2.94 12.11
C ALA A 73 -10.11 1.58 11.85
N ALA A 74 -10.64 0.80 10.91
CA ALA A 74 -10.09 -0.50 10.54
C ALA A 74 -8.73 -0.37 9.83
N ILE A 75 -8.57 0.60 8.92
CA ILE A 75 -7.29 0.92 8.28
C ILE A 75 -6.26 1.35 9.31
N GLN A 76 -6.64 2.21 10.27
CA GLN A 76 -5.72 2.64 11.32
C GLN A 76 -5.19 1.46 12.13
N LYS A 77 -6.05 0.48 12.46
CA LYS A 77 -5.62 -0.76 13.13
C LYS A 77 -4.61 -1.56 12.30
N GLN A 78 -4.77 -1.61 10.98
CA GLN A 78 -3.79 -2.25 10.09
C GLN A 78 -2.48 -1.47 10.06
N LYS A 79 -2.54 -0.13 9.98
CA LYS A 79 -1.35 0.73 10.04
C LYS A 79 -0.57 0.52 11.33
N ASP A 80 -1.25 0.56 12.48
CA ASP A 80 -0.61 0.42 13.79
C ASP A 80 0.04 -0.96 13.95
N GLY A 81 -0.64 -2.02 13.48
CA GLY A 81 -0.10 -3.37 13.46
C GLY A 81 1.16 -3.48 12.61
N TYR A 82 1.12 -2.94 11.39
CA TYR A 82 2.26 -2.95 10.48
C TYR A 82 3.44 -2.15 11.04
N MET A 83 3.18 -0.93 11.51
CA MET A 83 4.23 -0.05 12.02
C MET A 83 4.90 -0.61 13.28
N LYS A 84 4.19 -1.42 14.07
CA LYS A 84 4.79 -2.17 15.17
C LYS A 84 5.81 -3.19 14.64
N GLU A 85 5.45 -4.00 13.65
CA GLU A 85 6.38 -4.99 13.07
C GLU A 85 7.60 -4.31 12.44
N VAL A 86 7.40 -3.22 11.70
CA VAL A 86 8.47 -2.41 11.12
C VAL A 86 9.40 -1.86 12.21
N HIS A 87 8.81 -1.28 13.26
CA HIS A 87 9.58 -0.76 14.38
C HIS A 87 10.40 -1.85 15.07
N ASP A 88 9.81 -3.00 15.37
CA ASP A 88 10.48 -4.13 16.02
C ASP A 88 11.60 -4.73 15.13
N TYR A 89 11.41 -4.71 13.81
CA TYR A 89 12.42 -5.16 12.86
C TYR A 89 13.65 -4.25 12.83
N TYR A 90 13.45 -2.93 12.78
CA TYR A 90 14.54 -1.94 12.69
C TYR A 90 15.13 -1.51 14.03
N THR A 91 14.49 -1.82 15.16
CA THR A 91 15.02 -1.53 16.50
C THR A 91 16.33 -2.31 16.71
N PRO A 92 17.43 -1.66 17.17
CA PRO A 92 18.66 -2.38 17.49
C PRO A 92 18.39 -3.48 18.52
N ASP A 93 18.77 -4.71 18.20
CA ASP A 93 18.52 -5.88 19.02
C ASP A 93 19.81 -6.70 19.17
N GLY A 94 20.36 -6.71 20.39
CA GLY A 94 21.61 -7.40 20.70
C GLY A 94 21.56 -8.91 20.49
N SER A 95 20.38 -9.53 20.51
CA SER A 95 20.23 -10.97 20.25
C SER A 95 20.47 -11.33 18.78
N LYS A 96 20.35 -10.35 17.87
CA LYS A 96 20.59 -10.51 16.43
C LYS A 96 22.06 -10.30 16.05
N ILE A 97 22.96 -10.10 17.02
CA ILE A 97 24.37 -9.87 16.79
C ILE A 97 25.12 -11.19 16.61
N ASP A 98 25.88 -11.33 15.52
CA ASP A 98 26.86 -12.40 15.36
C ASP A 98 28.08 -12.12 16.26
N LEU A 99 28.18 -12.89 17.34
CA LEU A 99 29.26 -12.79 18.32
C LEU A 99 30.62 -13.14 17.73
N ASN A 100 30.70 -14.05 16.75
CA ASN A 100 31.96 -14.43 16.15
C ASN A 100 32.52 -13.27 15.32
N LEU A 101 31.70 -12.65 14.48
CA LEU A 101 32.11 -11.46 13.73
C LEU A 101 32.50 -10.30 14.66
N MET A 102 31.71 -10.07 15.72
CA MET A 102 32.04 -9.03 16.71
C MET A 102 33.38 -9.29 17.41
N ASN A 103 33.72 -10.54 17.69
CA ASN A 103 35.01 -10.88 18.29
C ASN A 103 36.17 -10.62 17.32
N LEU A 104 36.00 -10.91 16.02
CA LEU A 104 36.99 -10.58 15.00
C LEU A 104 37.22 -9.06 14.89
N ILE A 105 36.13 -8.29 14.85
CA ILE A 105 36.19 -6.82 14.84
C ILE A 105 36.92 -6.28 16.08
N LYS A 106 36.56 -6.78 17.27
CA LYS A 106 37.18 -6.35 18.54
C LYS A 106 38.66 -6.74 18.64
N ALA A 107 39.05 -7.86 18.05
CA ALA A 107 40.44 -8.30 17.99
C ALA A 107 41.28 -7.46 16.99
N GLY A 108 40.66 -6.53 16.25
CA GLY A 108 41.35 -5.62 15.35
C GLY A 108 41.74 -6.26 14.02
N PHE A 109 41.12 -7.38 13.64
CA PHE A 109 41.35 -7.96 12.33
C PHE A 109 40.85 -7.01 11.23
N GLN A 110 41.71 -6.75 10.26
CA GLN A 110 41.39 -5.93 9.11
C GLN A 110 40.78 -6.81 8.02
N MET A 111 39.52 -6.55 7.68
CA MET A 111 38.82 -7.20 6.59
C MET A 111 39.07 -6.44 5.30
N SER A 112 39.12 -7.18 4.20
CA SER A 112 39.13 -6.65 2.84
C SER A 112 37.73 -6.13 2.44
N ILE A 113 37.69 -5.38 1.34
CA ILE A 113 36.42 -4.89 0.77
C ILE A 113 35.52 -6.04 0.33
N ASP A 114 36.09 -7.08 -0.28
CA ASP A 114 35.29 -8.20 -0.79
C ASP A 114 34.70 -9.03 0.38
N GLU A 115 35.45 -9.23 1.48
CA GLU A 115 34.92 -9.84 2.71
C GLU A 115 33.80 -8.99 3.33
N LEU A 116 33.91 -7.65 3.30
CA LEU A 116 32.84 -6.78 3.77
C LEU A 116 31.58 -6.89 2.92
N ILE A 117 31.73 -7.02 1.60
CA ILE A 117 30.61 -7.23 0.68
C ILE A 117 29.88 -8.53 1.03
N GLU A 118 30.62 -9.63 1.19
CA GLU A 118 30.04 -10.93 1.57
C GLU A 118 29.28 -10.84 2.91
N LEU A 119 29.77 -10.07 3.87
CA LEU A 119 29.08 -9.84 5.14
C LEU A 119 27.80 -9.01 4.98
N ILE A 120 27.81 -7.98 4.14
CA ILE A 120 26.61 -7.17 3.86
C ILE A 120 25.53 -8.05 3.22
N GLU A 121 25.91 -8.91 2.27
CA GLU A 121 25.00 -9.82 1.59
C GLU A 121 24.47 -10.90 2.55
N LYS A 122 25.34 -11.49 3.36
CA LYS A 122 24.97 -12.46 4.41
C LYS A 122 23.98 -11.88 5.42
N TYR A 123 24.15 -10.62 5.81
CA TYR A 123 23.32 -9.93 6.81
C TYR A 123 22.32 -8.95 6.19
N SER A 124 21.99 -9.15 4.91
CA SER A 124 21.13 -8.27 4.11
C SER A 124 19.74 -8.00 4.72
N ASP A 125 19.23 -8.93 5.54
CA ASP A 125 17.95 -8.84 6.22
C ASP A 125 18.07 -8.59 7.73
N ASN A 126 19.26 -8.22 8.23
CA ASN A 126 19.54 -7.95 9.63
C ASN A 126 20.01 -6.49 9.84
N PRO A 127 19.07 -5.56 10.12
CA PRO A 127 19.39 -4.14 10.29
C PRO A 127 20.41 -3.88 11.40
N THR A 128 20.38 -4.67 12.47
CA THR A 128 21.35 -4.55 13.58
C THR A 128 22.76 -4.84 13.10
N MET A 129 22.95 -5.96 12.38
CA MET A 129 24.26 -6.34 11.86
C MET A 129 24.75 -5.38 10.79
N LEU A 130 23.88 -4.89 9.91
CA LEU A 130 24.26 -3.89 8.91
C LEU A 130 24.77 -2.59 9.55
N ARG A 131 24.18 -2.14 10.67
CA ARG A 131 24.70 -0.97 11.42
C ARG A 131 26.05 -1.24 12.06
N VAL A 132 26.30 -2.47 12.54
CA VAL A 132 27.62 -2.89 13.06
C VAL A 132 28.66 -2.85 11.94
N ILE A 133 28.33 -3.40 10.77
CA ILE A 133 29.21 -3.44 9.60
C ILE A 133 29.50 -2.02 9.09
N GLU A 134 28.47 -1.17 8.99
CA GLU A 134 28.62 0.25 8.60
C GLU A 134 29.60 0.97 9.52
N LYS A 135 29.43 0.80 10.84
CA LYS A 135 30.32 1.41 11.84
C LYS A 135 31.77 0.95 11.65
N TYR A 136 31.99 -0.35 11.51
CA TYR A 136 33.33 -0.89 11.27
C TYR A 136 33.94 -0.33 9.98
N ALA A 137 33.20 -0.35 8.87
CA ALA A 137 33.68 0.15 7.59
C ALA A 137 33.99 1.66 7.64
N ALA A 138 33.25 2.45 8.42
CA ALA A 138 33.53 3.86 8.65
C ALA A 138 34.82 4.07 9.45
N GLU A 139 35.02 3.30 10.53
CA GLU A 139 36.24 3.35 11.36
C GLU A 139 37.50 2.98 10.56
N GLN A 140 37.37 2.02 9.63
CA GLN A 140 38.44 1.60 8.72
C GLN A 140 38.56 2.47 7.46
N LYS A 141 37.74 3.52 7.31
CA LYS A 141 37.70 4.42 6.15
C LYS A 141 37.41 3.72 4.80
N MET A 142 36.67 2.61 4.83
CA MET A 142 36.36 1.77 3.67
C MET A 142 35.05 2.12 2.95
N ILE A 143 34.19 2.96 3.54
CA ILE A 143 32.90 3.36 2.95
C ILE A 143 33.03 3.89 1.52
N GLY A 144 34.06 4.70 1.25
CA GLY A 144 34.28 5.25 -0.08
C GLY A 144 34.60 4.19 -1.13
N GLU A 145 35.29 3.12 -0.76
CA GLU A 145 35.61 2.00 -1.67
C GLU A 145 34.42 1.08 -1.88
N LEU A 146 33.67 0.76 -0.82
CA LEU A 146 32.40 0.02 -0.91
C LEU A 146 31.44 0.70 -1.90
N ASN A 147 31.28 2.02 -1.79
CA ASN A 147 30.38 2.78 -2.66
C ASN A 147 30.86 2.85 -4.12
N LYS A 148 32.16 2.72 -4.38
CA LYS A 148 32.70 2.62 -5.75
C LYS A 148 32.39 1.26 -6.38
N LYS A 149 32.27 0.20 -5.57
CA LYS A 149 31.89 -1.15 -6.04
C LYS A 149 30.42 -1.20 -6.41
N SER A 150 29.54 -0.74 -5.52
CA SER A 150 28.12 -0.54 -5.83
C SER A 150 27.51 0.53 -4.92
N ALA A 151 26.60 1.33 -5.48
CA ALA A 151 25.79 2.27 -4.72
C ALA A 151 24.79 1.55 -3.79
N ASP A 152 24.46 0.28 -4.06
CA ASP A 152 23.46 -0.47 -3.31
C ASP A 152 23.87 -0.69 -1.84
N TYR A 153 25.16 -0.82 -1.56
CA TYR A 153 25.66 -0.95 -0.18
C TYR A 153 25.42 0.33 0.64
N ALA A 154 25.62 1.51 0.02
CA ALA A 154 25.27 2.79 0.64
C ALA A 154 23.76 2.87 0.95
N VAL A 155 22.94 2.40 0.01
CA VAL A 155 21.48 2.36 0.15
C VAL A 155 21.07 1.40 1.28
N ALA A 156 21.67 0.22 1.38
CA ALA A 156 21.39 -0.76 2.43
C ALA A 156 21.67 -0.18 3.83
N PHE A 157 22.83 0.45 4.04
CA PHE A 157 23.14 1.13 5.30
C PHE A 157 22.18 2.27 5.60
N MET A 158 21.89 3.12 4.60
CA MET A 158 20.92 4.20 4.75
C MET A 158 19.54 3.67 5.19
N LYS A 159 19.04 2.59 4.55
CA LYS A 159 17.76 1.96 4.89
C LYS A 159 17.77 1.38 6.30
N ALA A 160 18.83 0.67 6.67
CA ALA A 160 19.01 0.15 8.03
C ALA A 160 18.94 1.26 9.09
N ARG A 161 19.44 2.47 8.82
CA ARG A 161 19.34 3.63 9.75
C ARG A 161 17.97 4.31 9.74
N ASN A 162 17.29 4.34 8.59
CA ASN A 162 16.06 5.10 8.41
C ASN A 162 14.82 4.48 9.06
N ALA A 163 14.95 3.33 9.72
CA ALA A 163 13.98 2.77 10.67
C ALA A 163 12.54 2.71 10.15
N GLY A 164 12.33 2.20 8.93
CA GLY A 164 10.98 1.97 8.41
C GLY A 164 10.29 3.17 7.75
N LYS A 165 10.96 4.31 7.59
CA LYS A 165 10.35 5.51 6.98
C LYS A 165 9.85 5.30 5.55
N ALA A 166 10.53 4.46 4.77
CA ALA A 166 10.12 4.18 3.39
C ALA A 166 8.84 3.35 3.38
N GLU A 167 8.81 2.33 4.22
CA GLU A 167 7.69 1.43 4.46
C GLU A 167 6.44 2.17 4.92
N GLU A 168 6.58 3.08 5.90
CA GLU A 168 5.48 3.93 6.37
C GLU A 168 4.93 4.79 5.23
N LYS A 169 5.81 5.44 4.47
CA LYS A 169 5.41 6.30 3.35
C LYS A 169 4.69 5.51 2.27
N ILE A 170 5.11 4.27 1.98
CA ILE A 170 4.46 3.40 1.00
C ILE A 170 3.04 3.06 1.47
N PHE A 171 2.88 2.65 2.72
CA PHE A 171 1.57 2.33 3.28
C PHE A 171 0.64 3.55 3.28
N ASP A 172 1.15 4.72 3.69
CA ASP A 172 0.38 5.97 3.69
C ASP A 172 -0.04 6.40 2.28
N THR A 173 0.85 6.24 1.30
CA THR A 173 0.53 6.55 -0.10
C THR A 173 -0.55 5.60 -0.64
N PHE A 174 -0.43 4.30 -0.36
CA PHE A 174 -1.43 3.31 -0.73
C PHE A 174 -2.80 3.64 -0.11
N VAL A 175 -2.86 3.88 1.20
CA VAL A 175 -4.09 4.25 1.91
C VAL A 175 -4.68 5.53 1.34
N HIS A 176 -3.86 6.55 1.11
CA HIS A 176 -4.31 7.84 0.60
C HIS A 176 -4.98 7.69 -0.77
N LEU A 177 -4.28 7.09 -1.73
CA LEU A 177 -4.79 6.90 -3.09
C LEU A 177 -6.01 5.99 -3.12
N SER A 178 -5.99 4.93 -2.31
CA SER A 178 -7.09 3.96 -2.23
C SER A 178 -8.33 4.51 -1.52
N CYS A 179 -8.20 5.55 -0.68
CA CYS A 179 -9.32 6.18 0.02
C CYS A 179 -9.85 7.46 -0.68
N GLU A 180 -9.26 7.92 -1.78
CA GLU A 180 -9.68 9.15 -2.47
C GLU A 180 -11.18 9.14 -2.83
N GLY A 181 -11.71 7.98 -3.26
CA GLY A 181 -13.13 7.83 -3.58
C GLY A 181 -14.06 8.06 -2.38
N MET A 182 -13.61 7.75 -1.17
CA MET A 182 -14.41 7.95 0.04
C MET A 182 -14.57 9.42 0.44
N ARG A 183 -13.77 10.32 -0.15
CA ARG A 183 -13.93 11.78 0.03
C ARG A 183 -15.11 12.32 -0.76
N HIS A 184 -15.53 11.59 -1.79
CA HIS A 184 -16.61 11.95 -2.70
C HIS A 184 -17.56 10.75 -2.82
N PRO A 185 -18.35 10.45 -1.78
CA PRO A 185 -19.38 9.41 -1.83
C PRO A 185 -20.55 9.91 -2.69
N ASP A 186 -20.31 10.10 -3.97
CA ASP A 186 -21.27 10.57 -4.97
C ASP A 186 -21.09 9.78 -6.28
N GLU A 187 -21.49 10.32 -7.42
CA GLU A 187 -21.43 9.61 -8.70
C GLU A 187 -19.98 9.29 -9.16
N HIS A 188 -18.99 10.06 -8.70
CA HIS A 188 -17.59 9.89 -9.08
C HIS A 188 -16.87 8.77 -8.31
N TYR A 189 -17.48 8.30 -7.23
CA TYR A 189 -17.01 7.23 -6.37
C TYR A 189 -16.61 5.94 -7.11
N THR A 190 -17.42 5.52 -8.10
CA THR A 190 -17.20 4.27 -8.88
C THR A 190 -15.90 4.28 -9.70
N MET A 191 -15.42 5.46 -10.11
CA MET A 191 -14.14 5.60 -10.81
C MET A 191 -12.98 5.21 -9.89
N PHE A 192 -13.02 5.62 -8.62
CA PHE A 192 -11.97 5.31 -7.65
C PHE A 192 -12.00 3.83 -7.23
N GLN A 193 -13.19 3.26 -7.05
CA GLN A 193 -13.38 1.83 -6.79
C GLN A 193 -12.70 0.98 -7.88
N SER A 194 -12.84 1.36 -9.15
CA SER A 194 -12.26 0.62 -10.29
C SER A 194 -10.72 0.59 -10.32
N ARG A 195 -10.05 1.43 -9.52
CA ARG A 195 -8.58 1.58 -9.51
C ARG A 195 -7.90 0.90 -8.32
N LEU A 196 -8.67 0.28 -7.43
CA LEU A 196 -8.15 -0.26 -6.18
C LEU A 196 -7.06 -1.33 -6.38
N ASP A 197 -7.21 -2.21 -7.38
CA ASP A 197 -6.21 -3.23 -7.73
C ASP A 197 -4.89 -2.59 -8.19
N GLY A 198 -4.95 -1.50 -8.95
CA GLY A 198 -3.77 -0.79 -9.42
C GLY A 198 -2.97 -0.19 -8.26
N TYR A 199 -3.65 0.38 -7.26
CA TYR A 199 -2.98 0.91 -6.07
C TYR A 199 -2.32 -0.19 -5.22
N GLU A 200 -2.92 -1.38 -5.13
CA GLU A 200 -2.25 -2.53 -4.49
C GLU A 200 -1.00 -2.94 -5.25
N GLU A 201 -1.08 -3.12 -6.58
CA GLU A 201 0.07 -3.49 -7.41
C GLU A 201 1.23 -2.48 -7.27
N ASP A 202 0.93 -1.18 -7.27
CA ASP A 202 1.90 -0.11 -7.08
C ASP A 202 2.54 -0.12 -5.68
N ALA A 203 1.76 -0.45 -4.65
CA ALA A 203 2.26 -0.59 -3.28
C ALA A 203 3.20 -1.79 -3.16
N VAL A 204 2.84 -2.94 -3.74
CA VAL A 204 3.68 -4.15 -3.79
C VAL A 204 4.99 -3.88 -4.53
N LEU A 205 4.95 -3.20 -5.68
CA LEU A 205 6.16 -2.82 -6.41
C LEU A 205 7.07 -1.91 -5.57
N SER A 206 6.47 -0.92 -4.91
CA SER A 206 7.20 0.02 -4.05
C SER A 206 7.86 -0.69 -2.87
N LEU A 207 7.23 -1.73 -2.34
CA LEU A 207 7.78 -2.58 -1.28
C LEU A 207 9.01 -3.37 -1.70
N LEU A 208 8.93 -4.05 -2.84
CA LEU A 208 10.07 -4.79 -3.37
C LEU A 208 11.26 -3.85 -3.58
N LYS A 209 11.00 -2.62 -4.04
CA LYS A 209 12.02 -1.57 -4.18
C LYS A 209 12.56 -1.05 -2.84
N ALA A 210 11.75 -1.11 -1.78
CA ALA A 210 12.09 -0.63 -0.44
C ALA A 210 12.92 -1.63 0.37
N LYS A 211 12.91 -2.94 0.06
CA LYS A 211 13.75 -3.96 0.72
C LYS A 211 15.19 -3.48 0.95
N ILE A 212 15.76 -3.77 2.13
CA ILE A 212 17.08 -3.28 2.55
C ILE A 212 18.14 -3.59 1.50
N TYR A 213 18.19 -4.86 1.09
CA TYR A 213 18.99 -5.35 -0.01
C TYR A 213 18.07 -5.95 -1.06
N LYS A 214 18.42 -5.79 -2.34
CA LYS A 214 17.68 -6.38 -3.46
C LYS A 214 18.52 -7.53 -3.99
N ASP A 215 18.14 -8.75 -3.63
CA ASP A 215 18.69 -9.94 -4.25
C ASP A 215 18.16 -10.12 -5.69
N ASP A 216 18.78 -11.03 -6.44
CA ASP A 216 18.40 -11.31 -7.83
C ASP A 216 16.93 -11.71 -7.97
N ALA A 217 16.39 -12.45 -6.99
CA ALA A 217 14.98 -12.86 -6.99
C ALA A 217 14.03 -11.66 -6.85
N THR A 218 14.34 -10.73 -5.93
CA THR A 218 13.60 -9.48 -5.75
C THR A 218 13.68 -8.64 -7.02
N GLN A 219 14.84 -8.55 -7.65
CA GLN A 219 15.02 -7.78 -8.88
C GLN A 219 14.21 -8.38 -10.04
N GLN A 220 14.25 -9.70 -10.23
CA GLN A 220 13.43 -10.38 -11.23
C GLN A 220 11.94 -10.12 -11.05
N ARG A 221 11.45 -10.11 -9.80
CA ARG A 221 10.05 -9.83 -9.52
C ARG A 221 9.67 -8.37 -9.77
N ILE A 222 10.57 -7.43 -9.48
CA ILE A 222 10.41 -6.01 -9.85
C ILE A 222 10.30 -5.88 -11.37
N ASP A 223 11.23 -6.48 -12.11
CA ASP A 223 11.29 -6.39 -13.57
C ASP A 223 10.03 -6.99 -14.22
N GLN A 224 9.53 -8.10 -13.66
CA GLN A 224 8.28 -8.71 -14.10
C GLN A 224 7.08 -7.76 -13.94
N ILE A 225 6.89 -7.19 -12.74
CA ILE A 225 5.77 -6.27 -12.48
C ILE A 225 5.88 -5.03 -13.36
N GLU A 226 7.08 -4.46 -13.53
CA GLU A 226 7.29 -3.29 -14.40
C GLU A 226 7.00 -3.61 -15.88
N ALA A 227 7.39 -4.79 -16.37
CA ALA A 227 7.08 -5.24 -17.71
C ALA A 227 5.57 -5.42 -17.93
N GLU A 228 4.88 -6.02 -16.95
CA GLU A 228 3.42 -6.17 -16.97
C GLU A 228 2.71 -4.80 -16.98
N GLN A 229 3.13 -3.86 -16.14
CA GLN A 229 2.59 -2.50 -16.13
C GLN A 229 2.83 -1.76 -17.45
N LEU A 230 4.03 -1.88 -18.03
CA LEU A 230 4.35 -1.30 -19.34
C LEU A 230 3.46 -1.90 -20.45
N GLN A 231 3.24 -3.21 -20.42
CA GLN A 231 2.36 -3.89 -21.37
C GLN A 231 0.91 -3.43 -21.24
N LYS A 232 0.37 -3.38 -20.01
CA LYS A 232 -0.98 -2.85 -19.74
C LYS A 232 -1.13 -1.42 -20.30
N HIS A 233 -0.15 -0.55 -20.06
CA HIS A 233 -0.17 0.83 -20.55
C HIS A 233 -0.07 0.93 -22.09
N ASN A 234 0.76 0.10 -22.72
CA ASN A 234 0.87 0.02 -24.17
C ASN A 234 -0.41 -0.52 -24.83
N ASP A 235 -1.08 -1.47 -24.19
CA ASP A 235 -2.36 -2.02 -24.66
C ASP A 235 -3.48 -0.97 -24.56
N VAL A 236 -3.56 -0.22 -23.45
CA VAL A 236 -4.49 0.91 -23.30
C VAL A 236 -4.26 1.97 -24.40
N ARG A 237 -3.00 2.33 -24.68
CA ARG A 237 -2.65 3.25 -25.78
C ARG A 237 -3.06 2.75 -27.16
N LYS A 238 -3.13 1.43 -27.35
CA LYS A 238 -3.59 0.78 -28.59
C LYS A 238 -5.11 0.54 -28.61
N GLY A 239 -5.85 1.07 -27.63
CA GLY A 239 -7.31 0.92 -27.53
C GLY A 239 -7.76 -0.46 -27.07
N LYS A 240 -6.85 -1.31 -26.57
CA LYS A 240 -7.21 -2.60 -25.98
C LYS A 240 -7.63 -2.37 -24.53
N PHE A 241 -8.85 -2.80 -24.21
CA PHE A 241 -9.36 -2.75 -22.84
C PHE A 241 -8.84 -3.95 -22.06
N TRP A 242 -7.95 -3.71 -21.11
CA TRP A 242 -7.66 -4.71 -20.08
C TRP A 242 -8.82 -4.71 -19.09
N LYS A 243 -9.63 -5.77 -19.12
CA LYS A 243 -10.48 -6.09 -17.97
C LYS A 243 -9.54 -6.66 -16.91
N PRO A 244 -9.45 -6.08 -15.70
CA PRO A 244 -8.92 -6.86 -14.61
C PRO A 244 -9.76 -8.15 -14.52
N GLU A 245 -9.16 -9.28 -14.18
CA GLU A 245 -9.90 -10.44 -13.69
C GLU A 245 -10.51 -10.09 -12.33
N ILE A 246 -11.41 -9.11 -12.33
CA ILE A 246 -12.36 -8.95 -11.28
C ILE A 246 -13.21 -10.20 -11.41
N THR A 247 -13.06 -11.14 -10.48
CA THR A 247 -14.14 -12.10 -10.21
C THR A 247 -15.29 -11.28 -9.63
N ILE A 248 -15.93 -10.48 -10.49
CA ILE A 248 -17.23 -9.90 -10.23
C ILE A 248 -18.12 -11.12 -10.21
N THR A 249 -18.62 -11.50 -9.05
CA THR A 249 -19.94 -12.13 -8.98
C THR A 249 -20.92 -11.14 -9.60
N ARG A 250 -20.98 -11.19 -10.94
CA ARG A 250 -21.78 -10.38 -11.83
C ARG A 250 -23.25 -10.59 -11.44
N LYS A 251 -23.78 -9.71 -10.60
CA LYS A 251 -25.23 -9.55 -10.47
C LYS A 251 -25.74 -8.12 -10.58
N THR A 252 -24.88 -7.09 -10.64
CA THR A 252 -25.37 -5.70 -10.59
C THR A 252 -24.84 -4.74 -11.65
N PHE A 253 -23.86 -5.13 -12.49
CA PHE A 253 -23.26 -4.18 -13.45
C PHE A 253 -24.02 -4.01 -14.79
N GLU A 254 -25.13 -4.72 -15.03
CA GLU A 254 -25.85 -4.65 -16.31
C GLU A 254 -26.93 -3.55 -16.39
N SER A 255 -27.21 -2.80 -15.33
CA SER A 255 -28.27 -1.76 -15.36
C SER A 255 -27.82 -0.38 -15.86
N ARG A 256 -26.52 -0.14 -16.07
CA ARG A 256 -26.01 1.19 -16.49
C ARG A 256 -25.55 1.24 -17.95
N LYS A 257 -26.28 0.59 -18.86
CA LYS A 257 -26.20 0.90 -20.29
C LYS A 257 -27.47 1.57 -20.79
N ASN A 258 -27.29 2.85 -21.05
CA ASN A 258 -28.06 3.80 -21.86
C ASN A 258 -29.07 4.74 -21.18
N PRO A 259 -29.17 5.98 -21.72
CA PRO A 259 -29.40 7.18 -20.96
C PRO A 259 -30.70 7.87 -21.38
N TRP A 260 -31.57 8.14 -20.41
CA TRP A 260 -32.63 9.14 -20.47
C TRP A 260 -32.85 9.68 -19.07
#